data_AF-A0A7S3UIU2-F1
#
_entry.id   AF-A0A7S3UIU2-F1
#
_cell.length_a   1.000
_cell.length_b   1.000
_cell.length_c   1.000
_cell.angle_alpha   90.00
_cell.angle_beta   90.00
_cell.angle_gamma   90.00
#
_symmetry.space_group_name_H-M   'P 1'
#
loop_
_entity.id
_entity.type
_entity.pdbx_description
1 polymer ?
#
loop_
_entity_poly.entity_id
_entity_poly.type
_entity_poly.pdbx_seq_one_letter_code
_entity_poly.pdbx_strand_id
1 'polypeptide(L)'
;VALKGGESETMDEVNADMVHLTQACLVNPKSDARCEIQVKESEGDSFTIAVLQKGATEALGLDLTFSPADPPTFVNKGKEEVHLTGCYEFYDTEEGDDESEEESSEAGEADMHEALNKELTRMVKEKAKQQGMEASIRFVQR
;
A
#
# COMPACT_ATOMS: atom_id res chain seq x y z
N VAL A 1 -2.10 8.89 2.40
CA VAL A 1 -1.80 9.19 0.98
C VAL A 1 -2.26 10.60 0.64
N ALA A 2 -1.43 11.38 -0.05
CA ALA A 2 -1.74 12.76 -0.44
C ALA A 2 -1.74 12.86 -1.96
N LEU A 3 -2.92 13.06 -2.56
CA LEU A 3 -3.12 13.10 -4.01
C LEU A 3 -3.37 14.54 -4.46
N LYS A 4 -2.43 15.15 -5.17
CA LYS A 4 -2.72 16.41 -5.87
C LYS A 4 -3.66 16.16 -7.05
N GLY A 5 -4.21 17.24 -7.59
CA GLY A 5 -5.10 17.15 -8.75
C GLY A 5 -4.46 16.44 -9.94
N GLY A 6 -5.11 15.39 -10.44
CA GLY A 6 -4.64 14.56 -11.55
C GLY A 6 -3.64 13.47 -11.15
N GLU A 7 -3.18 13.42 -9.91
CA GLU A 7 -2.24 12.39 -9.44
C GLU A 7 -2.95 11.07 -9.15
N SER A 8 -2.14 10.01 -9.15
CA SER A 8 -2.55 8.66 -8.76
C SER A 8 -1.48 8.02 -7.88
N GLU A 9 -1.90 7.20 -6.93
CA GLU A 9 -1.01 6.46 -6.03
C GLU A 9 -1.56 5.06 -5.80
N THR A 10 -0.69 4.05 -5.90
CA THR A 10 -0.99 2.65 -5.60
C THR A 10 -0.55 2.37 -4.18
N MET A 11 -1.42 1.73 -3.38
CA MET A 11 -1.05 1.26 -2.04
C MET A 11 -0.58 -0.20 -2.11
N ASP A 12 0.73 -0.41 -2.15
CA ASP A 12 1.38 -1.71 -2.39
C ASP A 12 2.25 -2.20 -1.21
N GLU A 13 1.84 -1.91 0.03
CA GLU A 13 2.53 -2.42 1.22
C GLU A 13 2.51 -3.95 1.26
N VAL A 14 3.69 -4.55 1.07
CA VAL A 14 3.87 -5.97 0.74
C VAL A 14 3.59 -6.88 1.93
N ASN A 15 3.66 -6.35 3.16
CA ASN A 15 3.47 -7.14 4.38
C ASN A 15 2.08 -6.99 5.00
N ALA A 16 1.22 -6.12 4.46
CA ALA A 16 -0.14 -5.99 4.99
C ALA A 16 -1.00 -7.18 4.56
N ASP A 17 -1.96 -7.54 5.41
CA ASP A 17 -3.03 -8.52 5.06
C ASP A 17 -4.25 -7.82 4.50
N MET A 18 -4.56 -6.61 4.99
CA MET A 18 -5.64 -5.76 4.47
C MET A 18 -5.26 -4.28 4.50
N VAL A 19 -5.83 -3.53 3.57
CA VAL A 19 -5.78 -2.06 3.57
C VAL A 19 -7.16 -1.51 3.87
N HIS A 20 -7.31 -0.79 4.98
CA HIS A 20 -8.55 -0.11 5.33
C HIS A 20 -8.44 1.37 4.98
N LEU A 21 -9.32 1.86 4.12
CA LEU A 21 -9.45 3.27 3.79
C LEU A 21 -10.68 3.85 4.49
N THR A 22 -10.47 4.80 5.40
CA THR A 22 -11.51 5.28 6.32
C THR A 22 -11.88 6.74 6.14
N GLN A 23 -11.08 7.53 5.41
CA GLN A 23 -11.35 8.95 5.23
C GLN A 23 -10.79 9.49 3.91
N ALA A 24 -11.51 10.44 3.33
CA ALA A 24 -11.03 11.32 2.27
C ALA A 24 -11.30 12.79 2.62
N CYS A 25 -10.31 13.66 2.48
CA CYS A 25 -10.40 15.09 2.84
C CYS A 25 -9.77 16.02 1.82
N LEU A 26 -10.45 17.12 1.49
CA LEU A 26 -9.84 18.24 0.78
C LEU A 26 -8.83 18.94 1.68
N VAL A 27 -7.69 19.32 1.09
CA VAL A 27 -6.62 20.03 1.81
C VAL A 27 -6.47 21.44 1.29
N ASN A 28 -6.78 22.41 2.15
CA ASN A 28 -6.65 23.84 1.88
C ASN A 28 -7.21 24.29 0.51
N PRO A 29 -8.43 23.86 0.10
CA PRO A 29 -8.91 24.01 -1.26
C PRO A 29 -8.98 25.48 -1.69
N LYS A 30 -8.42 25.77 -2.86
CA LYS A 30 -8.33 27.13 -3.42
C LYS A 30 -9.59 27.53 -4.19
N SER A 31 -10.28 26.55 -4.77
CA SER A 31 -11.54 26.72 -5.49
C SER A 31 -12.65 25.84 -4.93
N ASP A 32 -13.86 26.04 -5.44
CA ASP A 32 -15.03 25.18 -5.26
C ASP A 32 -15.15 24.13 -6.36
N ALA A 33 -14.06 23.84 -7.08
CA ALA A 33 -14.03 22.78 -8.08
C ALA A 33 -14.21 21.40 -7.43
N ARG A 34 -15.02 20.56 -8.09
CA ARG A 34 -15.28 19.19 -7.68
C ARG A 34 -14.01 18.33 -7.84
N CYS A 35 -13.71 17.52 -6.83
CA CYS A 35 -12.70 16.47 -6.88
C CYS A 35 -13.38 15.12 -6.78
N GLU A 36 -13.20 14.27 -7.79
CA GLU A 36 -13.67 12.89 -7.78
C GLU A 36 -12.47 11.98 -7.51
N ILE A 37 -12.56 11.20 -6.44
CA ILE A 37 -11.58 10.17 -6.13
C ILE A 37 -12.09 8.85 -6.70
N GLN A 38 -11.28 8.25 -7.56
CA GLN A 38 -11.53 6.94 -8.14
C GLN A 38 -10.56 5.91 -7.58
N VAL A 39 -11.02 4.68 -7.48
CA VAL A 39 -10.15 3.50 -7.33
C VAL A 39 -10.15 2.74 -8.64
N LYS A 40 -8.98 2.26 -9.04
CA LYS A 40 -8.77 1.39 -10.20
C LYS A 40 -8.27 0.03 -9.71
N GLU A 41 -9.01 -1.01 -10.03
CA GLU A 41 -8.62 -2.42 -9.84
C GLU A 41 -7.58 -2.83 -10.90
N SER A 42 -6.74 -3.82 -10.60
CA SER A 42 -5.70 -4.27 -11.56
C SER A 42 -6.30 -4.82 -12.85
N GLU A 43 -7.42 -5.53 -12.74
CA GLU A 43 -8.16 -6.12 -13.85
C GLU A 43 -9.63 -5.69 -13.81
N GLY A 44 -9.92 -4.41 -14.09
CA GLY A 44 -11.30 -3.95 -14.03
C GLY A 44 -11.55 -2.49 -14.42
N ASP A 45 -12.81 -2.09 -14.20
CA ASP A 45 -13.28 -0.72 -14.36
C ASP A 45 -12.80 0.16 -13.19
N SER A 46 -12.90 1.48 -13.36
CA SER A 46 -12.63 2.44 -12.29
C SER A 46 -13.93 2.86 -11.62
N PHE A 47 -13.94 2.90 -10.28
CA PHE A 47 -15.11 3.25 -9.48
C PHE A 47 -14.85 4.55 -8.71
N THR A 48 -15.83 5.46 -8.70
CA THR A 48 -15.76 6.66 -7.86
C THR A 48 -16.12 6.31 -6.43
N ILE A 49 -15.20 6.57 -5.49
CA ILE A 49 -15.37 6.27 -4.06
C ILE A 49 -15.65 7.52 -3.23
N ALA A 50 -15.27 8.70 -3.71
CA ALA A 50 -15.54 9.95 -3.03
C ALA A 50 -15.72 11.11 -4.03
N VAL A 51 -16.57 12.05 -3.65
CA VAL A 51 -16.78 13.30 -4.36
C VAL A 51 -16.68 14.42 -3.33
N LEU A 52 -15.63 15.22 -3.43
CA LEU A 52 -15.36 16.29 -2.48
C LEU A 52 -15.41 17.65 -3.18
N GLN A 53 -15.92 18.65 -2.47
CA GLN A 53 -16.04 20.02 -2.96
C GLN A 53 -16.08 21.01 -1.79
N LYS A 54 -15.29 22.09 -1.91
CA LYS A 54 -15.26 23.19 -0.94
C LYS A 54 -16.66 23.78 -0.75
N GLY A 55 -17.07 23.99 0.50
CA GLY A 55 -18.39 24.52 0.85
C GLY A 55 -19.56 23.53 0.72
N ALA A 56 -19.30 22.26 0.37
CA ALA A 56 -20.31 21.20 0.33
C ALA A 56 -19.83 19.96 1.12
N THR A 57 -18.99 19.13 0.51
CA THR A 57 -18.43 17.93 1.14
C THR A 57 -16.92 18.03 1.14
N GLU A 58 -16.34 18.58 2.21
CA GLU A 58 -14.88 18.73 2.33
C GLU A 58 -14.19 17.51 2.93
N ALA A 59 -14.96 16.66 3.60
CA ALA A 59 -14.53 15.41 4.19
C ALA A 59 -15.60 14.34 4.00
N LEU A 60 -15.19 13.10 3.79
CA LEU A 60 -16.06 11.94 3.70
C LEU A 60 -15.46 10.79 4.48
N GLY A 61 -16.25 10.20 5.39
CA GLY A 61 -15.93 8.92 6.02
C GLY A 61 -16.17 7.79 5.03
N LEU A 62 -15.24 6.83 5.01
CA LEU A 62 -15.27 5.67 4.13
C LEU A 62 -15.21 4.40 5.00
N ASP A 63 -15.71 3.30 4.45
CA ASP A 63 -15.63 1.96 5.03
C ASP A 63 -15.30 1.01 3.88
N LEU A 64 -14.04 1.08 3.44
CA LEU A 64 -13.53 0.35 2.27
C LEU A 64 -12.32 -0.47 2.69
N THR A 65 -12.33 -1.75 2.31
CA THR A 65 -11.23 -2.68 2.55
C THR A 65 -10.71 -3.20 1.22
N PHE A 66 -9.40 -3.25 1.05
CA PHE A 66 -8.74 -3.75 -0.14
C PHE A 66 -7.77 -4.87 0.22
N SER A 67 -7.73 -5.89 -0.63
CA SER A 67 -6.76 -6.98 -0.52
C SER A 67 -5.41 -6.53 -1.10
N PRO A 68 -4.30 -6.68 -0.37
CA PRO A 68 -2.95 -6.39 -0.87
C PRO A 68 -2.53 -7.29 -2.05
N ALA A 69 -3.21 -8.42 -2.27
CA ALA A 69 -3.03 -9.26 -3.45
C ALA A 69 -3.46 -8.58 -4.77
N ASP A 70 -4.35 -7.57 -4.68
CA ASP A 70 -4.75 -6.69 -5.78
C ASP A 70 -4.70 -5.23 -5.29
N PRO A 71 -3.51 -4.62 -5.26
CA PRO A 71 -3.30 -3.34 -4.59
C PRO A 71 -4.09 -2.21 -5.28
N PRO A 72 -4.92 -1.46 -4.53
CA PRO A 72 -5.76 -0.43 -5.12
C PRO A 72 -4.93 0.75 -5.63
N THR A 73 -5.25 1.23 -6.82
CA THR A 73 -4.71 2.50 -7.33
C THR A 73 -5.75 3.60 -7.21
N PHE A 74 -5.48 4.59 -6.36
CA PHE A 74 -6.35 5.74 -6.19
C PHE A 74 -5.98 6.85 -7.17
N VAL A 75 -6.98 7.54 -7.72
CA VAL A 75 -6.79 8.61 -8.71
C VAL A 75 -7.65 9.81 -8.31
N ASN A 76 -7.04 10.98 -8.24
CA ASN A 76 -7.75 12.23 -8.06
C ASN A 76 -8.05 12.88 -9.42
N LYS A 77 -9.30 12.86 -9.87
CA LYS A 77 -9.72 13.48 -11.14
C LYS A 77 -9.97 15.01 -11.02
N GLY A 78 -9.82 15.56 -9.82
CA GLY A 78 -9.97 16.98 -9.53
C GLY A 78 -8.69 17.78 -9.72
N LYS A 79 -8.74 19.04 -9.26
CA LYS A 79 -7.59 19.97 -9.28
C LYS A 79 -7.04 20.27 -7.88
N GLU A 80 -7.86 20.12 -6.85
CA GLU A 80 -7.45 20.35 -5.46
C GLU A 80 -6.80 19.10 -4.88
N GLU A 81 -5.98 19.29 -3.86
CA GLU A 81 -5.34 18.19 -3.13
C GLU A 81 -6.33 17.49 -2.22
N VAL A 82 -6.29 16.15 -2.22
CA VAL A 82 -7.09 15.29 -1.35
C VAL A 82 -6.19 14.35 -0.58
N HIS A 83 -6.40 14.26 0.73
CA HIS A 83 -5.75 13.30 1.60
C HIS A 83 -6.67 12.11 1.85
N LEU A 84 -6.13 10.93 1.61
CA LEU A 84 -6.73 9.64 1.91
C LEU A 84 -6.03 9.07 3.15
N THR A 85 -6.81 8.71 4.17
CA THR A 85 -6.28 8.12 5.42
C THR A 85 -7.02 6.83 5.78
N GLY A 86 -6.34 6.01 6.57
CA GLY A 86 -6.67 4.61 6.77
C GLY A 86 -5.59 3.91 7.60
N CYS A 87 -5.69 2.60 7.72
CA CYS A 87 -4.67 1.76 8.35
C CYS A 87 -4.47 0.45 7.59
N TYR A 88 -3.30 -0.13 7.77
CA TYR A 88 -3.02 -1.51 7.36
C TYR A 88 -3.36 -2.43 8.52
N GLU A 89 -3.96 -3.58 8.21
CA GLU A 89 -4.15 -4.68 9.14
C GLU A 89 -3.10 -5.76 8.85
N PHE A 90 -2.53 -6.31 9.92
CA PHE A 90 -1.53 -7.36 9.89
C PHE A 90 -2.03 -8.49 10.80
N TYR A 91 -2.16 -9.70 10.27
CA TYR A 91 -2.42 -10.90 11.04
C TYR A 91 -1.08 -11.46 11.51
N ASP A 92 -0.90 -11.58 12.82
CA ASP A 92 0.18 -12.39 13.36
C ASP A 92 -0.10 -13.85 12.99
N THR A 93 0.69 -14.40 12.06
CA THR A 93 0.77 -15.85 11.83
C THR A 93 1.59 -16.58 12.90
N GLU A 94 1.69 -16.02 14.10
CA GLU A 94 2.18 -16.73 15.28
C GLU A 94 1.08 -17.70 15.77
N GLU A 95 0.78 -18.75 14.98
CA GLU A 95 0.30 -20.00 15.56
C GLU A 95 1.49 -20.62 16.32
N GLY A 96 1.68 -20.17 17.56
CA GLY A 96 2.80 -20.56 18.41
C GLY A 96 2.55 -20.25 19.88
N ASP A 97 1.58 -20.95 20.47
CA ASP A 97 1.56 -21.35 21.89
C ASP A 97 1.67 -20.23 22.95
N ASP A 98 0.52 -19.70 23.39
CA ASP A 98 0.41 -19.01 24.68
C ASP A 98 0.43 -20.05 25.81
N GLU A 99 1.63 -20.46 26.21
CA GLU A 99 2.02 -20.76 27.60
C GLU A 99 3.52 -21.12 27.66
N SER A 100 4.40 -20.13 27.90
CA SER A 100 5.60 -20.25 28.76
C SER A 100 6.43 -18.97 28.74
N GLU A 101 6.55 -18.34 29.92
CA GLU A 101 7.66 -17.43 30.24
C GLU A 101 9.00 -18.18 30.05
N GLU A 102 9.98 -17.59 29.34
CA GLU A 102 11.41 -17.53 29.69
C GLU A 102 12.32 -17.24 28.47
N GLU A 103 13.06 -16.13 28.57
CA GLU A 103 14.44 -15.86 28.15
C GLU A 103 15.05 -16.50 26.86
N SER A 104 15.59 -15.60 26.01
CA SER A 104 16.83 -15.75 25.21
C SER A 104 16.81 -16.51 23.86
N SER A 105 17.02 -15.77 22.75
CA SER A 105 18.35 -15.73 22.08
C SER A 105 18.32 -15.02 20.70
N GLU A 106 18.92 -13.83 20.60
CA GLU A 106 19.18 -13.06 19.35
C GLU A 106 20.24 -13.69 18.42
N ALA A 107 20.33 -15.03 18.35
CA ALA A 107 21.37 -15.71 17.57
C ALA A 107 20.86 -16.39 16.29
N GLY A 108 19.56 -16.36 15.99
CA GLY A 108 18.95 -17.07 14.86
C GLY A 108 18.50 -16.23 13.65
N GLU A 109 18.23 -14.92 13.85
CA GLU A 109 17.59 -14.10 12.79
C GLU A 109 18.56 -13.67 11.68
N ALA A 110 19.84 -13.46 11.99
CA ALA A 110 20.83 -13.01 11.01
C ALA A 110 21.12 -14.06 9.92
N ASP A 111 21.13 -15.35 10.29
CA ASP A 111 21.43 -16.46 9.37
C ASP A 111 20.24 -16.75 8.43
N MET A 112 19.02 -16.61 8.94
CA MET A 112 17.80 -16.73 8.12
C MET A 112 17.68 -15.59 7.09
N HIS A 113 18.03 -14.36 7.47
CA HIS A 113 17.96 -13.22 6.56
C HIS A 113 19.01 -13.31 5.43
N GLU A 114 20.19 -13.86 5.71
CA GLU A 114 21.20 -14.12 4.67
C GLU A 114 20.76 -15.22 3.70
N ALA A 115 20.20 -16.31 4.21
CA ALA A 115 19.68 -17.41 3.40
C ALA A 115 18.54 -16.95 2.47
N LEU A 116 17.59 -16.15 2.99
CA LEU A 116 16.46 -15.65 2.23
C LEU A 116 16.89 -14.68 1.12
N ASN A 117 17.83 -13.77 1.41
CA ASN A 117 18.36 -12.83 0.42
C ASN A 117 19.12 -13.54 -0.70
N LYS A 118 19.78 -14.65 -0.39
CA LYS A 118 20.48 -15.48 -1.38
C LYS A 118 19.50 -16.20 -2.31
N GLU A 119 18.42 -16.77 -1.75
CA GLU A 119 17.35 -17.43 -2.52
C GLU A 119 16.63 -16.43 -3.44
N LEU A 120 16.26 -15.25 -2.90
CA LEU A 120 15.60 -14.19 -3.65
C LEU A 120 16.46 -13.67 -4.80
N THR A 121 17.76 -13.50 -4.56
CA THR A 121 18.72 -13.08 -5.60
C THR A 121 18.81 -14.11 -6.73
N ARG A 122 18.74 -15.41 -6.41
CA ARG A 122 18.77 -16.48 -7.41
C ARG A 122 17.52 -16.45 -8.29
N MET A 123 16.34 -16.37 -7.67
CA MET A 123 15.06 -16.35 -8.39
C MET A 123 14.94 -15.14 -9.33
N VAL A 124 15.34 -13.96 -8.87
CA VAL A 124 15.28 -12.73 -9.69
C VAL A 124 16.23 -12.83 -10.89
N LYS A 125 17.44 -13.40 -10.71
CA LYS A 125 18.38 -13.61 -11.81
C LYS A 125 17.89 -14.64 -12.83
N GLU A 126 17.27 -15.73 -12.37
CA GLU A 126 16.68 -16.75 -13.25
C GLU A 126 15.52 -16.18 -14.07
N LYS A 127 14.64 -15.41 -13.43
CA LYS A 127 13.49 -14.77 -14.11
C LYS A 127 13.95 -13.69 -15.09
N ALA A 128 14.92 -12.86 -14.73
CA ALA A 128 15.49 -11.86 -15.62
C ALA A 128 16.14 -12.50 -16.86
N LYS A 129 16.88 -13.60 -16.68
CA LYS A 129 17.49 -14.36 -17.79
C LYS A 129 16.43 -14.97 -18.73
N GLN A 130 15.33 -15.50 -18.20
CA GLN A 130 14.21 -16.00 -19.01
C GLN A 130 13.54 -14.89 -19.83
N GLN A 131 13.61 -13.66 -19.35
CA GLN A 131 13.06 -12.47 -20.00
C GLN A 131 14.10 -11.71 -20.85
N GLY A 132 15.33 -12.22 -20.98
CA GLY A 132 16.39 -11.58 -21.76
C GLY A 132 16.91 -10.27 -21.15
N MET A 133 16.71 -10.06 -19.85
CA MET A 133 17.13 -8.87 -19.09
C MET A 133 18.27 -9.22 -18.12
N GLU A 134 19.14 -8.25 -17.83
CA GLU A 134 20.11 -8.36 -16.73
C GLU A 134 19.56 -7.70 -15.46
N ALA A 135 19.56 -8.43 -14.34
CA ALA A 135 19.13 -7.92 -13.03
C ALA A 135 20.32 -7.73 -12.09
N SER A 136 20.36 -6.58 -11.42
CA SER A 136 21.33 -6.27 -10.35
C SER A 136 20.57 -5.84 -9.10
N ILE A 137 20.75 -6.57 -8.01
CA ILE A 137 20.11 -6.31 -6.71
C ILE A 137 21.14 -5.65 -5.80
N ARG A 138 20.80 -4.49 -5.21
CA ARG A 138 21.57 -3.88 -4.12
C ARG A 138 20.76 -3.95 -2.83
N PHE A 139 21.31 -4.61 -1.83
CA PHE A 139 20.78 -4.59 -0.48
C PHE A 139 21.28 -3.33 0.22
N VAL A 140 20.36 -2.48 0.70
CA VAL A 140 20.70 -1.31 1.51
C VAL A 140 20.72 -1.77 2.96
N GLN A 141 21.91 -1.89 3.54
CA GLN A 141 22.08 -2.04 4.99
C GLN A 141 21.88 -0.67 5.63
N ARG A 142 20.96 -0.57 6.59
CA ARG A 142 20.86 0.61 7.49
C ARG A 142 21.87 0.50 8.61
#